data_AF-A0A350HC00-F1
#
_entry.id   AF-A0A350HC00-F1
#
_cell.length_a   1.000
_cell.length_b   1.000
_cell.length_c   1.000
_cell.angle_alpha   90.00
_cell.angle_beta   90.00
_cell.angle_gamma   90.00
#
_symmetry.space_group_name_H-M   'P 1'
#
loop_
_entity.id
_entity.type
_entity.pdbx_description
1 polymer ?
#
loop_
_entity_poly.entity_id
_entity_poly.type
_entity_poly.pdbx_seq_one_letter_code
_entity_poly.pdbx_strand_id
1 'polypeptide(L)'
;MKTNILILSTNRADYSHLYLTIKALKKSDAINAIFVATGGHFDKARGSSLDELYDTGVKPDYKIRTVIDWSSEAKLFASIMSFEKRLRTVAKMVKADYIMVLGDRIELLAVINLSLI
;
A
#
# COMPACT_ATOMS: atom_id res chain seq x y z
N MET A 1 -8.26 -23.28 2.32
CA MET A 1 -7.79 -22.20 1.43
C MET A 1 -7.24 -21.09 2.32
N LYS A 2 -6.10 -20.48 2.01
CA LYS A 2 -5.63 -19.31 2.78
C LYS A 2 -6.40 -18.07 2.37
N THR A 3 -6.69 -17.18 3.33
CA THR A 3 -7.28 -15.86 3.05
C THR A 3 -6.20 -14.90 2.57
N ASN A 4 -6.39 -14.29 1.40
CA ASN A 4 -5.48 -13.31 0.82
C ASN A 4 -5.79 -11.92 1.37
N ILE A 5 -4.86 -11.36 2.14
CA ILE A 5 -4.99 -10.02 2.70
C ILE A 5 -3.93 -9.11 2.07
N LEU A 6 -4.38 -8.08 1.39
CA LEU A 6 -3.52 -7.04 0.82
C LEU A 6 -3.31 -5.93 1.84
N ILE A 7 -2.09 -5.76 2.35
CA ILE A 7 -1.75 -4.77 3.38
C ILE A 7 -1.04 -3.60 2.71
N LEU A 8 -1.58 -2.39 2.80
CA LEU A 8 -0.95 -1.20 2.23
C LEU A 8 -0.22 -0.38 3.28
N SER A 9 0.93 0.12 2.89
CA SER A 9 1.67 1.16 3.61
C SER A 9 2.04 2.27 2.63
N THR A 10 1.73 3.51 3.00
CA THR A 10 1.89 4.69 2.13
C THR A 10 3.12 5.51 2.51
N ASN A 11 3.62 5.37 3.74
CA ASN A 11 4.79 6.10 4.23
C ASN A 11 5.41 5.43 5.47
N ARG A 12 6.51 5.98 5.97
CA ARG A 12 7.20 5.46 7.16
C ARG A 12 6.32 5.41 8.41
N ALA A 13 5.47 6.41 8.62
CA ALA A 13 4.66 6.50 9.84
C ALA A 13 3.63 5.38 9.91
N ASP A 14 2.84 5.16 8.84
CA ASP A 14 1.90 4.04 8.81
C ASP A 14 2.62 2.68 8.83
N TYR A 15 3.78 2.58 8.16
CA TYR A 15 4.59 1.38 8.18
C TYR A 15 5.02 0.99 9.60
N SER A 16 5.48 1.96 10.39
CA SER A 16 5.96 1.72 11.75
C SER A 16 4.90 1.05 12.65
N HIS A 17 3.63 1.41 12.45
CA HIS A 17 2.50 0.81 13.15
C HIS A 17 2.11 -0.55 12.56
N LEU A 18 2.22 -0.73 11.24
CA LEU A 18 1.89 -1.98 10.56
C LEU A 18 2.98 -3.04 10.68
N TYR A 19 4.22 -2.69 11.03
CA TYR A 19 5.38 -3.58 11.00
C TYR A 19 5.16 -4.90 11.74
N LEU A 20 4.74 -4.83 13.01
CA LEU A 20 4.51 -6.02 13.84
C LEU A 20 3.35 -6.86 13.29
N THR A 21 2.29 -6.20 12.81
CA THR A 21 1.13 -6.86 12.19
C THR A 21 1.53 -7.60 10.92
N ILE A 22 2.27 -6.96 10.00
CA ILE A 22 2.75 -7.60 8.77
C ILE A 22 3.62 -8.82 9.11
N LYS A 23 4.54 -8.66 10.06
CA LYS A 23 5.44 -9.73 10.50
C LYS A 23 4.70 -10.92 11.10
N ALA A 24 3.65 -10.67 11.90
CA ALA A 24 2.81 -11.71 12.47
C ALA A 24 1.96 -12.41 11.39
N LEU A 25 1.30 -11.64 10.52
CA LEU A 25 0.43 -12.18 9.48
C LEU A 25 1.20 -13.00 8.44
N LYS A 26 2.44 -12.61 8.10
CA LYS A 26 3.31 -13.40 7.20
C LYS A 26 3.70 -14.78 7.76
N LYS A 27 3.56 -15.01 9.07
CA LYS A 27 3.81 -16.31 9.72
C LYS A 27 2.55 -17.18 9.84
N SER A 28 1.40 -16.69 9.41
CA SER A 28 0.12 -17.40 9.57
C SER A 28 -0.05 -18.53 8.55
N ASP A 29 -0.54 -19.67 9.02
CA ASP A 29 -0.93 -20.76 8.14
C ASP A 29 -2.32 -20.55 7.51
N ALA A 30 -3.13 -19.66 8.07
CA ALA A 30 -4.47 -19.34 7.57
C ALA A 30 -4.48 -18.15 6.60
N ILE A 31 -3.49 -17.26 6.69
CA ILE A 31 -3.47 -15.99 5.96
C ILE A 31 -2.29 -15.95 5.00
N ASN A 32 -2.56 -15.53 3.76
CA ASN A 32 -1.55 -15.12 2.80
C ASN A 32 -1.43 -13.59 2.83
N ALA A 33 -0.46 -13.09 3.61
CA ALA A 33 -0.26 -11.66 3.81
C ALA A 33 0.61 -11.05 2.71
N ILE A 34 -0.02 -10.24 1.86
CA ILE A 34 0.59 -9.59 0.69
C ILE A 34 0.81 -8.12 1.03
N PHE A 35 2.06 -7.74 1.25
CA PHE A 35 2.45 -6.40 1.62
C PHE A 35 2.75 -5.53 0.39
N VAL A 36 2.10 -4.37 0.31
CA VAL A 36 2.24 -3.39 -0.77
C VAL A 36 2.77 -2.08 -0.22
N ALA A 37 3.95 -1.68 -0.70
CA ALA A 37 4.48 -0.34 -0.45
C ALA A 37 4.03 0.61 -1.57
N THR A 38 3.49 1.77 -1.20
CA THR A 38 3.01 2.81 -2.13
C THR A 38 3.33 4.23 -1.63
N GLY A 39 2.89 5.25 -2.37
CA GLY A 39 2.87 6.64 -1.92
C GLY A 39 4.24 7.23 -1.57
N GLY A 40 4.29 7.93 -0.44
CA GLY A 40 5.44 8.65 0.09
C GLY A 40 6.69 7.80 0.31
N HIS A 41 6.61 6.47 0.35
CA HIS A 41 7.80 5.60 0.31
C HIS A 41 8.71 5.88 -0.91
N PHE A 42 8.13 6.28 -2.03
CA PHE A 42 8.84 6.59 -3.28
C PHE A 42 9.16 8.07 -3.47
N ASP A 43 8.78 8.93 -2.51
CA ASP A 43 9.06 10.37 -2.56
C ASP A 43 10.49 10.64 -2.08
N LYS A 44 11.43 10.67 -3.04
CA LYS A 44 12.85 10.94 -2.76
C LYS A 44 13.08 12.34 -2.18
N ALA A 45 12.23 13.31 -2.50
CA ALA A 45 12.39 14.68 -2.02
C ALA A 45 12.07 14.81 -0.52
N ARG A 46 11.25 13.89 0.02
CA ARG A 46 10.86 13.85 1.44
C ARG A 46 11.62 12.80 2.28
N GLY A 47 12.70 12.25 1.74
CA GLY A 47 13.43 11.13 2.34
C GLY A 47 12.75 9.81 1.99
N SER A 48 13.30 9.08 1.02
CA SER A 48 12.73 7.80 0.60
C SER A 48 12.85 6.79 1.75
N SER A 49 11.71 6.39 2.32
CA SER A 49 11.66 5.40 3.39
C SER A 49 11.70 3.95 2.90
N LEU A 50 11.90 3.75 1.59
CA LEU A 50 12.06 2.41 1.01
C LEU A 50 13.28 1.69 1.56
N ASP A 51 14.39 2.41 1.74
CA ASP A 51 15.64 1.83 2.21
C ASP A 51 15.50 1.41 3.68
N GLU A 52 14.89 2.25 4.53
CA GLU A 52 14.56 1.90 5.91
C GLU A 52 13.65 0.66 6.00
N LEU A 53 12.71 0.53 5.06
CA LEU A 53 11.83 -0.64 4.92
C LEU A 53 12.64 -1.93 4.69
N TYR A 54 13.67 -1.86 3.85
CA TYR A 54 14.55 -2.98 3.55
C TYR A 54 15.37 -3.45 4.75
N ASP A 55 15.82 -2.51 5.58
CA ASP A 55 16.64 -2.81 6.76
C ASP A 55 15.86 -3.56 7.85
N THR A 56 14.53 -3.50 7.84
CA THR A 56 13.68 -4.21 8.82
C THR A 56 13.56 -5.72 8.60
N GLY A 57 14.03 -6.21 7.44
CA GLY A 57 13.87 -7.60 7.00
C GLY A 57 12.49 -7.93 6.41
N VAL A 58 11.55 -6.99 6.34
CA VAL A 58 10.23 -7.19 5.72
C VAL A 58 10.18 -6.50 4.38
N LYS A 59 10.26 -7.28 3.29
CA LYS A 59 10.21 -6.75 1.93
C LYS A 59 8.76 -6.64 1.43
N PRO A 60 8.41 -5.58 0.69
CA PRO A 60 7.13 -5.50 0.01
C PRO A 60 7.06 -6.56 -1.11
N ASP A 61 5.94 -7.26 -1.18
CA ASP A 61 5.64 -8.20 -2.25
C ASP A 61 5.32 -7.45 -3.55
N TYR A 62 4.66 -6.28 -3.44
CA TYR A 62 4.44 -5.37 -4.55
C TYR A 62 4.84 -3.94 -4.20
N LYS A 63 5.32 -3.23 -5.22
CA LYS A 63 5.64 -1.81 -5.16
C LYS A 63 4.77 -1.07 -6.16
N ILE A 64 3.93 -0.16 -5.67
CA ILE A 64 3.14 0.71 -6.53
C ILE A 64 3.67 2.12 -6.38
N ARG A 65 4.45 2.58 -7.36
CA ARG A 65 4.96 3.94 -7.34
C ARG A 65 3.82 4.92 -7.59
N THR A 66 3.48 5.69 -6.57
CA THR A 66 2.47 6.75 -6.62
C THR A 66 3.12 8.06 -6.25
N VAL A 67 3.08 9.03 -7.17
CA VAL A 67 3.51 10.41 -6.91
C VAL A 67 2.27 11.28 -7.04
N ILE A 68 1.84 11.87 -5.93
CA ILE A 68 0.71 12.80 -5.92
C ILE A 68 1.21 14.15 -6.43
N ASP A 69 0.65 14.59 -7.57
CA ASP A 69 0.89 15.92 -8.10
C ASP A 69 -0.07 16.91 -7.44
N TRP A 70 0.48 17.74 -6.55
CA TRP A 70 -0.26 18.75 -5.79
C TRP A 70 -0.40 20.09 -6.54
N SER A 71 0.03 20.18 -7.82
CA SER A 71 0.05 21.46 -8.53
C SER A 71 -1.35 21.95 -8.95
N SER A 72 -2.35 21.07 -8.99
CA SER A 72 -3.76 21.44 -9.16
C SER A 72 -4.68 20.30 -8.71
N GLU A 73 -5.95 20.62 -8.43
CA GLU A 73 -6.97 19.64 -8.07
C GLU A 73 -7.12 18.53 -9.12
N ALA A 74 -7.21 18.89 -10.40
CA ALA A 74 -7.35 17.93 -11.50
C ALA A 74 -6.17 16.94 -11.57
N LYS A 75 -4.95 17.42 -11.33
CA LYS A 75 -3.74 16.58 -11.35
C LYS A 75 -3.65 15.68 -10.11
N LEU A 76 -4.05 16.20 -8.95
CA LEU A 76 -4.15 15.42 -7.72
C LEU A 76 -5.10 14.22 -7.93
N PHE A 77 -6.31 14.46 -8.46
CA PHE A 77 -7.26 13.39 -8.72
C PHE A 77 -6.78 12.44 -9.81
N ALA A 78 -6.12 12.94 -10.86
CA ALA A 78 -5.50 12.09 -11.87
C ALA A 78 -4.43 11.15 -11.27
N SER A 79 -3.60 11.62 -10.35
CA SER A 79 -2.64 10.78 -9.62
C SER A 79 -3.34 9.70 -8.78
N ILE A 80 -4.43 10.03 -8.08
CA ILE A 80 -5.22 9.08 -7.28
C ILE A 80 -5.84 8.00 -8.18
N MET A 81 -6.45 8.38 -9.30
CA MET A 81 -7.05 7.43 -10.26
C MET A 81 -6.01 6.52 -10.92
N SER A 82 -4.83 7.06 -11.23
CA SER A 82 -3.70 6.27 -11.73
C SER A 82 -3.24 5.22 -10.72
N PHE A 83 -3.19 5.60 -9.43
CA PHE A 83 -2.91 4.66 -8.35
C PHE A 83 -4.00 3.59 -8.22
N GLU A 84 -5.28 3.97 -8.23
CA GLU A 84 -6.40 3.04 -8.13
C GLU A 84 -6.35 1.97 -9.24
N LYS A 85 -6.10 2.38 -10.49
CA LYS A 85 -5.99 1.46 -11.63
C LYS A 85 -4.92 0.40 -11.39
N ARG A 86 -3.74 0.81 -10.89
CA ARG A 86 -2.62 -0.12 -10.59
C ARG A 86 -2.96 -1.03 -9.41
N LEU A 87 -3.54 -0.47 -8.35
CA LEU A 87 -3.95 -1.23 -7.17
C LEU A 87 -4.98 -2.31 -7.55
N ARG A 88 -5.97 -1.96 -8.39
CA ARG A 88 -6.97 -2.93 -8.90
C ARG A 88 -6.32 -4.07 -9.65
N THR A 89 -5.30 -3.79 -10.49
CA THR A 89 -4.57 -4.84 -11.20
C THR A 89 -3.90 -5.80 -10.21
N VAL A 90 -3.24 -5.28 -9.17
CA VAL A 90 -2.61 -6.12 -8.14
C VAL A 90 -3.66 -6.91 -7.35
N ALA A 91 -4.72 -6.26 -6.87
CA ALA A 91 -5.79 -6.90 -6.09
C ALA A 91 -6.45 -8.06 -6.85
N LYS A 92 -6.71 -7.89 -8.16
CA LYS A 92 -7.23 -8.97 -9.02
C LYS A 92 -6.23 -10.09 -9.23
N MET A 93 -4.96 -9.76 -9.48
CA MET A 93 -3.89 -10.72 -9.72
C MET A 93 -3.69 -11.65 -8.52
N VAL A 94 -3.73 -11.09 -7.31
CA VAL A 94 -3.53 -11.84 -6.07
C VAL A 94 -4.83 -12.43 -5.50
N LYS A 95 -5.97 -12.17 -6.15
CA LYS A 95 -7.31 -12.54 -5.67
C LYS A 95 -7.51 -12.14 -4.21
N ALA A 96 -7.34 -10.85 -3.92
CA ALA A 96 -7.46 -10.32 -2.56
C ALA A 96 -8.88 -10.54 -2.01
N ASP A 97 -8.98 -11.11 -0.81
CA ASP A 97 -10.23 -11.26 -0.06
C ASP A 97 -10.49 -10.02 0.80
N TYR A 98 -9.41 -9.44 1.35
CA TYR A 98 -9.46 -8.23 2.18
C TYR A 98 -8.33 -7.28 1.82
N ILE A 99 -8.56 -5.99 2.07
CA ILE A 99 -7.56 -4.94 1.99
C ILE A 99 -7.44 -4.27 3.35
N MET A 100 -6.23 -4.25 3.90
CA MET A 100 -5.89 -3.58 5.16
C MET A 100 -5.24 -2.22 4.86
N VAL A 101 -5.79 -1.17 5.47
CA VAL A 101 -5.31 0.21 5.38
C VAL A 101 -5.17 0.80 6.78
N LEU A 102 -4.30 1.79 6.93
CA LEU A 102 -4.11 2.54 8.17
C LEU A 102 -3.87 4.02 7.87
N GLY A 103 -4.52 4.89 8.63
CA GLY A 103 -4.34 6.35 8.57
C GLY A 103 -5.39 7.06 7.72
N ASP A 104 -5.06 8.28 7.31
CA ASP A 104 -5.95 9.28 6.70
C ASP A 104 -5.36 9.91 5.42
N ARG A 105 -4.27 9.33 4.91
CA ARG A 105 -3.57 9.79 3.72
C ARG A 105 -4.50 9.79 2.50
N ILE A 106 -4.45 10.85 1.69
CA ILE A 106 -5.36 11.05 0.55
C ILE A 106 -5.30 9.89 -0.47
N GLU A 107 -4.14 9.24 -0.59
CA GLU A 107 -3.92 8.06 -1.41
C GLU A 107 -4.87 6.91 -1.03
N LEU A 108 -5.30 6.83 0.24
CA LEU A 108 -6.21 5.80 0.73
C LEU A 108 -7.61 5.93 0.14
N LEU A 109 -8.01 7.10 -0.37
CA LEU A 109 -9.30 7.25 -1.05
C LEU A 109 -9.43 6.30 -2.25
N ALA A 110 -8.36 6.10 -3.01
CA ALA A 110 -8.33 5.10 -4.10
C ALA A 110 -8.56 3.68 -3.58
N VAL A 111 -8.06 3.37 -2.38
CA VAL A 111 -8.19 2.04 -1.77
C VAL A 111 -9.61 1.80 -1.30
N ILE A 112 -10.21 2.79 -0.62
CA ILE A 112 -11.58 2.71 -0.14
C ILE A 112 -12.56 2.64 -1.32
N ASN A 113 -12.35 3.41 -2.39
CA ASN A 113 -13.15 3.29 -3.61
C ASN A 113 -13.14 1.88 -4.19
N LEU A 114 -11.99 1.20 -4.17
CA LEU A 114 -11.87 -0.18 -4.64
C LEU A 114 -12.69 -1.17 -3.78
N SER A 115 -12.92 -0.88 -2.51
CA SER A 115 -13.67 -1.76 -1.60
C SER A 115 -15.19 -1.72 -1.78
N LEU A 116 -15.72 -0.75 -2.52
CA LEU A 116 -17.15 -0.54 -2.71
C LEU A 116 -17.75 -1.34 -3.88
N ILE A 117 -16.91 -2.11 -4.59
CA ILE A 117 -17.19 -2.73 -5.89
C ILE A 117 -16.54 -4.10 -6.00
#